data_AF-A0A923T8B3-F1
#
_entry.id   AF-A0A923T8B3-F1
#
_cell.length_a   1.000
_cell.length_b   1.000
_cell.length_c   1.000
_cell.angle_alpha   90.00
_cell.angle_beta   90.00
_cell.angle_gamma   90.00
#
_symmetry.space_group_name_H-M   'P 1'
#
loop_
_entity.id
_entity.type
_entity.pdbx_description
1 polymer ?
#
loop_
_entity_poly.entity_id
_entity_poly.type
_entity_poly.pdbx_seq_one_letter_code
_entity_poly.pdbx_strand_id
1 'polypeptide(L)'
;MKSTICVALFALLPLSIFNCNNNKLYVPAQHEALSNQNYEIFKTNLVKAYESRDHFEISFQLANLKAPKEIIYDHLRQYISEDIKRCENIYEISYLAEQGFIRHLYAMDTIAYQEIFALCELKDSTSSYAIYKAREEERTRKFLANRPVLDSLKFDLALIEKLKALDENDQKYRRQIGRSYYMPQATKDSLWKLQEELDAINLLAMDSIFTAVGYPVPSKVGYEYSSTFVYILHHQTDGAIREKFTNKFRSHLSLEEMELLEERTASLKATPQ
;
A
#
# COMPACT_ATOMS: atom_id res chain seq x y z
N MET A 1 -68.89 12.05 -54.61
CA MET A 1 -67.75 12.57 -53.81
C MET A 1 -67.53 11.67 -52.60
N LYS A 2 -66.57 10.75 -52.67
CA LYS A 2 -66.13 9.95 -51.52
C LYS A 2 -64.61 10.05 -51.49
N SER A 3 -64.09 10.66 -50.43
CA SER A 3 -62.70 11.00 -50.24
C SER A 3 -61.94 9.77 -49.74
N THR A 4 -60.88 9.41 -50.45
CA THR A 4 -59.92 8.36 -50.08
C THR A 4 -58.91 8.96 -49.11
N ILE A 5 -58.95 8.56 -47.84
CA ILE A 5 -57.93 8.93 -46.85
C ILE A 5 -56.90 7.79 -46.80
N CYS A 6 -55.73 8.06 -47.37
CA CYS A 6 -54.51 7.27 -47.18
C CYS A 6 -54.00 7.48 -45.75
N VAL A 7 -54.19 6.48 -44.88
CA VAL A 7 -53.50 6.45 -43.58
C VAL A 7 -52.11 5.85 -43.80
N ALA A 8 -51.11 6.72 -43.74
CA ALA A 8 -49.70 6.34 -43.80
C ALA A 8 -49.32 5.57 -42.52
N LEU A 9 -48.98 4.29 -42.69
CA LEU A 9 -48.48 3.42 -41.63
C LEU A 9 -46.99 3.74 -41.39
N PHE A 10 -46.70 4.67 -40.48
CA PHE A 10 -45.34 4.99 -40.05
C PHE A 10 -44.79 3.85 -39.18
N ALA A 11 -43.84 3.10 -39.73
CA ALA A 11 -43.05 2.11 -39.01
C ALA A 11 -42.11 2.81 -38.02
N LEU A 12 -42.53 2.91 -36.75
CA LEU A 12 -41.66 3.27 -35.63
C LEU A 12 -40.86 2.03 -35.21
N LEU A 13 -39.78 1.75 -35.94
CA LEU A 13 -38.66 0.96 -35.42
C LEU A 13 -38.03 1.75 -34.27
N PRO A 14 -37.99 1.23 -33.03
CA PRO A 14 -37.20 1.84 -31.97
C PRO A 14 -35.73 1.68 -32.36
N LEU A 15 -35.18 2.74 -32.97
CA LEU A 15 -33.75 2.94 -33.12
C LEU A 15 -33.12 2.82 -31.74
N SER A 16 -32.52 1.66 -31.54
CA SER A 16 -31.41 1.35 -30.66
C SER A 16 -30.83 2.60 -30.00
N ILE A 17 -31.20 2.81 -28.73
CA ILE A 17 -30.45 3.65 -27.83
C ILE A 17 -29.11 2.93 -27.62
N PHE A 18 -28.20 3.07 -28.58
CA PHE A 18 -26.78 2.87 -28.34
C PHE A 18 -26.41 3.97 -27.35
N ASN A 19 -26.67 3.69 -26.08
CA ASN A 19 -26.12 4.42 -24.97
C ASN A 19 -24.61 4.13 -25.04
N CYS A 20 -23.90 4.87 -25.89
CA CYS A 20 -22.47 5.05 -25.81
C CYS A 20 -22.22 5.76 -24.48
N ASN A 21 -22.34 5.01 -23.38
CA ASN A 21 -21.62 5.26 -22.16
C ASN A 21 -20.15 5.08 -22.55
N ASN A 22 -19.62 6.09 -23.23
CA ASN A 22 -18.21 6.37 -23.24
C ASN A 22 -17.90 6.60 -21.77
N ASN A 23 -17.53 5.53 -21.05
CA ASN A 23 -16.83 5.61 -19.78
C ASN A 23 -15.59 6.44 -20.08
N LYS A 24 -15.75 7.76 -20.03
CA LYS A 24 -14.66 8.68 -20.26
C LYS A 24 -13.72 8.43 -19.10
N LEU A 25 -12.55 7.92 -19.44
CA LEU A 25 -11.41 7.81 -18.56
C LEU A 25 -11.27 9.15 -17.80
N TYR A 26 -11.55 9.11 -16.51
CA TYR A 26 -11.45 10.28 -15.64
C TYR A 26 -10.07 10.27 -15.00
N VAL A 27 -9.26 11.27 -15.32
CA VAL A 27 -7.95 11.48 -14.68
C VAL A 27 -7.99 12.87 -14.04
N PRO A 28 -7.93 12.97 -12.70
CA PRO A 28 -7.93 14.26 -12.03
C PRO A 28 -6.67 15.06 -12.39
N ALA A 29 -6.77 16.38 -12.31
CA ALA A 29 -5.59 17.24 -12.35
C ALA A 29 -4.65 16.91 -11.19
N GLN A 30 -3.36 17.18 -11.37
CA GLN A 30 -2.37 16.97 -10.32
C GLN A 30 -2.65 17.85 -9.11
N HIS A 31 -2.76 17.23 -7.94
CA HIS A 31 -2.89 17.93 -6.67
C HIS A 31 -1.55 18.55 -6.24
N GLU A 32 -1.57 19.74 -5.63
CA GLU A 32 -0.35 20.49 -5.25
C GLU A 32 0.60 19.72 -4.33
N ALA A 33 0.04 18.90 -3.43
CA ALA A 33 0.79 18.06 -2.51
C ALA A 33 1.43 16.81 -3.17
N LEU A 34 1.18 16.56 -4.46
CA LEU A 34 1.67 15.39 -5.17
C LEU A 34 2.82 15.78 -6.10
N SER A 35 3.98 15.12 -5.95
CA SER A 35 5.09 15.32 -6.87
C SER A 35 4.72 14.92 -8.30
N ASN A 36 5.33 15.59 -9.29
CA ASN A 36 5.10 15.30 -10.72
C ASN A 36 5.30 13.81 -11.03
N GLN A 37 6.32 13.22 -10.43
CA GLN A 37 6.67 11.84 -10.66
C GLN A 37 5.62 10.88 -10.08
N ASN A 38 5.19 11.08 -8.82
CA ASN A 38 4.14 10.24 -8.24
C ASN A 38 2.81 10.40 -9.01
N TYR A 39 2.49 11.60 -9.46
CA TYR A 39 1.34 11.85 -10.31
C TYR A 39 1.38 11.01 -11.59
N GLU A 40 2.48 11.04 -12.34
CA GLU A 40 2.59 10.27 -13.58
C GLU A 40 2.58 8.75 -13.35
N ILE A 41 3.13 8.25 -12.24
CA ILE A 41 3.03 6.83 -11.86
C ILE A 41 1.57 6.44 -11.61
N PHE A 42 0.87 7.16 -10.74
CA PHE A 42 -0.51 6.83 -10.40
C PHE A 42 -1.45 7.00 -11.60
N LYS A 43 -1.23 8.01 -12.43
CA LYS A 43 -1.95 8.21 -13.70
C LYS A 43 -1.71 7.06 -14.67
N THR A 44 -0.46 6.60 -14.84
CA THR A 44 -0.15 5.45 -15.70
C THR A 44 -0.84 4.19 -15.22
N ASN A 45 -0.83 3.93 -13.90
CA ASN A 45 -1.50 2.77 -13.32
C ASN A 45 -3.03 2.90 -13.44
N LEU A 46 -3.58 4.09 -13.26
CA LEU A 46 -5.01 4.36 -13.45
C LEU A 46 -5.46 4.08 -14.88
N VAL A 47 -4.67 4.47 -15.89
CA VAL A 47 -4.98 4.16 -17.30
C VAL A 47 -5.03 2.65 -17.53
N LYS A 48 -4.02 1.91 -17.04
CA LYS A 48 -4.01 0.43 -17.13
C LYS A 48 -5.22 -0.21 -16.43
N ALA A 49 -5.59 0.32 -15.27
CA ALA A 49 -6.75 -0.15 -14.52
C ALA A 49 -8.08 0.10 -15.26
N TYR A 50 -8.21 1.24 -15.94
CA TYR A 50 -9.34 1.51 -16.82
C TYR A 50 -9.38 0.56 -18.03
N GLU A 51 -8.23 0.25 -18.63
CA GLU A 51 -8.12 -0.70 -19.76
C GLU A 51 -8.52 -2.12 -19.35
N SER A 52 -8.09 -2.58 -18.17
CA SER A 52 -8.44 -3.89 -17.62
C SER A 52 -9.82 -3.94 -16.95
N ARG A 53 -10.48 -2.79 -16.77
CA ARG A 53 -11.72 -2.63 -15.99
C ARG A 53 -11.58 -3.14 -14.55
N ASP A 54 -10.41 -2.97 -13.96
CA ASP A 54 -10.19 -3.28 -12.55
C ASP A 54 -10.72 -2.15 -11.67
N HIS A 55 -11.98 -2.25 -11.26
CA HIS A 55 -12.65 -1.22 -10.48
C HIS A 55 -12.03 -0.97 -9.11
N PHE A 56 -11.36 -1.96 -8.51
CA PHE A 56 -10.64 -1.75 -7.25
C PHE A 56 -9.39 -0.92 -7.48
N GLU A 57 -8.59 -1.28 -8.49
CA GLU A 57 -7.38 -0.56 -8.82
C GLU A 57 -7.68 0.86 -9.32
N ILE A 58 -8.76 1.06 -10.08
CA ILE A 58 -9.26 2.39 -10.46
C ILE A 58 -9.53 3.22 -9.20
N SER A 59 -10.32 2.71 -8.25
CA SER A 59 -10.61 3.41 -6.99
C SER A 59 -9.34 3.72 -6.20
N PHE A 60 -8.41 2.77 -6.13
CA PHE A 60 -7.16 2.91 -5.39
C PHE A 60 -6.28 4.03 -6.00
N GLN A 61 -6.09 4.04 -7.32
CA GLN A 61 -5.28 5.05 -7.98
C GLN A 61 -5.95 6.43 -8.00
N LEU A 62 -7.28 6.49 -8.14
CA LEU A 62 -8.04 7.74 -7.98
C LEU A 62 -7.89 8.31 -6.56
N ALA A 63 -7.87 7.46 -5.53
CA ALA A 63 -7.62 7.89 -4.15
C ALA A 63 -6.20 8.45 -3.95
N ASN A 64 -5.19 7.82 -4.57
CA ASN A 64 -3.81 8.34 -4.57
C ASN A 64 -3.71 9.70 -5.27
N LEU A 65 -4.46 9.86 -6.36
CA LEU A 65 -4.54 11.11 -7.14
C LEU A 65 -5.49 12.17 -6.55
N LYS A 66 -6.07 11.94 -5.36
CA LYS A 66 -6.98 12.88 -4.68
C LYS A 66 -8.21 13.26 -5.52
N ALA A 67 -8.76 12.30 -6.27
CA ALA A 67 -10.03 12.49 -6.96
C ALA A 67 -11.20 12.76 -5.99
N PRO A 68 -12.32 13.33 -6.48
CA PRO A 68 -13.56 13.43 -5.71
C PRO A 68 -13.98 12.06 -5.17
N LYS A 69 -14.34 12.02 -3.89
CA LYS A 69 -14.67 10.78 -3.18
C LYS A 69 -15.83 10.02 -3.81
N GLU A 70 -16.80 10.74 -4.37
CA GLU A 70 -17.98 10.17 -5.00
C GLU A 70 -17.56 9.22 -6.13
N ILE A 71 -16.64 9.66 -7.00
CA ILE A 71 -16.12 8.86 -8.12
C ILE A 71 -15.34 7.63 -7.61
N ILE A 72 -14.55 7.80 -6.56
CA ILE A 72 -13.74 6.72 -5.97
C ILE A 72 -14.65 5.62 -5.43
N TYR A 73 -15.63 5.99 -4.61
CA TYR A 73 -16.51 5.02 -3.94
C TYR A 73 -17.57 4.44 -4.88
N ASP A 74 -17.92 5.12 -5.97
CA ASP A 74 -18.77 4.54 -7.01
C ASP A 74 -18.07 3.39 -7.74
N HIS A 75 -16.78 3.53 -8.04
CA HIS A 75 -15.98 2.40 -8.55
C HIS A 75 -15.85 1.27 -7.53
N LEU A 76 -15.71 1.54 -6.23
CA LEU A 76 -15.72 0.47 -5.22
C LEU A 76 -17.07 -0.24 -5.10
N ARG A 77 -18.18 0.51 -5.18
CA ARG A 77 -19.52 -0.09 -5.23
C ARG A 77 -19.67 -0.99 -6.45
N GLN A 78 -19.18 -0.54 -7.60
CA GLN A 78 -19.18 -1.35 -8.82
C GLN A 78 -18.33 -2.62 -8.64
N TYR A 79 -17.11 -2.48 -8.10
CA TYR A 79 -16.19 -3.59 -7.83
C TYR A 79 -16.85 -4.71 -7.01
N ILE A 80 -17.54 -4.36 -5.91
CA ILE A 80 -18.29 -5.31 -5.06
C ILE A 80 -19.51 -5.89 -5.79
N SER A 81 -20.20 -5.07 -6.59
CA SER A 81 -21.41 -5.52 -7.29
C SER A 81 -21.16 -6.58 -8.35
N GLU A 82 -19.94 -6.61 -8.92
CA GLU A 82 -19.56 -7.52 -9.99
C GLU A 82 -19.22 -8.94 -9.48
N ASP A 83 -18.55 -9.06 -8.34
CA ASP A 83 -18.27 -10.35 -7.70
C ASP A 83 -18.11 -10.16 -6.20
N ILE A 84 -18.90 -10.86 -5.41
CA ILE A 84 -18.90 -10.73 -3.97
C ILE A 84 -17.59 -11.21 -3.31
N LYS A 85 -16.87 -12.15 -3.94
CA LYS A 85 -15.58 -12.65 -3.45
C LYS A 85 -14.52 -11.56 -3.37
N ARG A 86 -14.73 -10.46 -4.09
CA ARG A 86 -13.88 -9.28 -4.09
C ARG A 86 -13.90 -8.51 -2.76
N CYS A 87 -14.83 -8.83 -1.86
CA CYS A 87 -14.86 -8.27 -0.52
C CYS A 87 -13.63 -8.60 0.32
N GLU A 88 -12.86 -9.64 -0.02
CA GLU A 88 -11.58 -9.92 0.66
C GLU A 88 -10.60 -8.74 0.60
N ASN A 89 -10.53 -8.00 -0.51
CA ASN A 89 -9.66 -6.81 -0.59
C ASN A 89 -10.16 -5.67 0.31
N ILE A 90 -11.48 -5.55 0.48
CA ILE A 90 -12.09 -4.55 1.36
C ILE A 90 -11.82 -4.92 2.83
N TYR A 91 -11.92 -6.20 3.16
CA TYR A 91 -11.58 -6.75 4.46
C TYR A 91 -10.10 -6.61 4.78
N GLU A 92 -9.22 -6.84 3.82
CA GLU A 92 -7.77 -6.67 3.99
C GLU A 92 -7.43 -5.23 4.38
N ILE A 93 -7.95 -4.24 3.66
CA ILE A 93 -7.71 -2.83 3.99
C ILE A 93 -8.23 -2.49 5.39
N SER A 94 -9.42 -2.99 5.80
CA SER A 94 -9.93 -2.81 7.17
C SER A 94 -9.05 -3.49 8.22
N TYR A 95 -8.63 -4.72 7.96
CA TYR A 95 -7.77 -5.49 8.86
C TYR A 95 -6.42 -4.79 9.06
N LEU A 96 -5.80 -4.31 7.97
CA LEU A 96 -4.58 -3.52 8.03
C LEU A 96 -4.78 -2.22 8.83
N ALA A 97 -5.90 -1.52 8.64
CA ALA A 97 -6.21 -0.31 9.39
C ALA A 97 -6.38 -0.57 10.90
N GLU A 98 -7.00 -1.69 11.30
CA GLU A 98 -7.07 -2.12 12.71
C GLU A 98 -5.68 -2.36 13.33
N GLN A 99 -4.71 -2.79 12.51
CA GLN A 99 -3.30 -2.96 12.91
C GLN A 99 -2.49 -1.65 12.83
N GLY A 100 -3.12 -0.52 12.48
CA GLY A 100 -2.48 0.79 12.37
C GLY A 100 -1.89 1.11 10.99
N PHE A 101 -2.04 0.22 10.01
CA PHE A 101 -1.59 0.42 8.63
C PHE A 101 -2.71 1.01 7.77
N ILE A 102 -2.87 2.33 7.83
CA ILE A 102 -3.95 3.02 7.16
C ILE A 102 -3.61 3.29 5.68
N ARG A 103 -4.36 2.65 4.76
CA ARG A 103 -4.26 2.91 3.31
C ARG A 103 -5.02 4.20 2.93
N HIS A 104 -4.61 4.85 1.83
CA HIS A 104 -5.25 6.09 1.37
C HIS A 104 -6.75 5.97 1.13
N LEU A 105 -7.20 4.83 0.60
CA LEU A 105 -8.61 4.54 0.36
C LEU A 105 -9.46 4.54 1.64
N TYR A 106 -8.88 4.09 2.76
CA TYR A 106 -9.52 4.14 4.08
C TYR A 106 -9.41 5.53 4.71
N ALA A 107 -8.22 6.15 4.65
CA ALA A 107 -7.96 7.45 5.27
C ALA A 107 -8.76 8.61 4.65
N MET A 108 -9.11 8.51 3.37
CA MET A 108 -9.73 9.62 2.65
C MET A 108 -11.12 9.96 3.17
N ASP A 109 -11.98 8.96 3.35
CA ASP A 109 -13.30 9.10 3.94
C ASP A 109 -13.69 7.79 4.64
N THR A 110 -13.34 7.70 5.93
CA THR A 110 -13.62 6.52 6.74
C THR A 110 -15.11 6.17 6.76
N ILE A 111 -16.01 7.16 6.70
CA ILE A 111 -17.45 6.93 6.73
C ILE A 111 -17.89 6.27 5.43
N ALA A 112 -17.52 6.84 4.28
CA ALA A 112 -17.84 6.26 2.98
C ALA A 112 -17.20 4.86 2.82
N TYR A 113 -15.99 4.65 3.34
CA TYR A 113 -15.37 3.33 3.34
C TYR A 113 -16.14 2.31 4.21
N GLN A 114 -16.64 2.72 5.37
CA GLN A 114 -17.49 1.86 6.22
C GLN A 114 -18.81 1.48 5.54
N GLU A 115 -19.37 2.34 4.69
CA GLU A 115 -20.53 1.97 3.87
C GLU A 115 -20.19 0.87 2.86
N ILE A 116 -19.03 0.97 2.19
CA ILE A 116 -18.52 -0.08 1.28
C ILE A 116 -18.32 -1.40 2.03
N PHE A 117 -17.73 -1.35 3.21
CA PHE A 117 -17.56 -2.51 4.07
C PHE A 117 -18.91 -3.13 4.48
N ALA A 118 -19.88 -2.31 4.86
CA ALA A 118 -21.22 -2.79 5.21
C ALA A 118 -21.94 -3.44 4.02
N LEU A 119 -21.72 -2.96 2.80
CA LEU A 119 -22.23 -3.60 1.58
C LEU A 119 -21.68 -5.02 1.39
N CYS A 120 -20.41 -5.26 1.76
CA CYS A 120 -19.83 -6.60 1.77
C CYS A 120 -20.52 -7.52 2.78
N GLU A 121 -20.68 -7.06 4.03
CA GLU A 121 -21.34 -7.83 5.10
C GLU A 121 -22.80 -8.18 4.78
N LEU A 122 -23.52 -7.32 4.04
CA LEU A 122 -24.91 -7.58 3.65
C LEU A 122 -25.05 -8.63 2.55
N LYS A 123 -24.05 -8.74 1.67
CA LYS A 123 -24.13 -9.57 0.46
C LYS A 123 -23.59 -10.98 0.65
N ASP A 124 -22.75 -11.21 1.67
CA ASP A 124 -22.13 -12.52 1.89
C ASP A 124 -22.23 -13.00 3.32
N SER A 125 -23.23 -13.84 3.59
CA SER A 125 -23.33 -14.53 4.89
C SER A 125 -22.27 -15.62 5.07
N THR A 126 -21.56 -16.01 4.00
CA THR A 126 -20.58 -17.11 4.00
C THR A 126 -19.12 -16.66 3.99
N SER A 127 -18.84 -15.40 3.67
CA SER A 127 -17.49 -14.81 3.67
C SER A 127 -17.38 -13.52 4.49
N SER A 128 -18.06 -13.46 5.64
CA SER A 128 -18.01 -12.27 6.52
C SER A 128 -16.59 -11.90 6.95
N TYR A 129 -16.41 -10.63 7.34
CA TYR A 129 -15.16 -10.13 7.87
C TYR A 129 -14.63 -10.97 9.05
N ALA A 130 -15.52 -11.50 9.89
CA ALA A 130 -15.14 -12.37 10.99
C ALA A 130 -14.43 -13.65 10.52
N ILE A 131 -14.87 -14.24 9.40
CA ILE A 131 -14.25 -15.42 8.79
C ILE A 131 -12.90 -15.04 8.17
N TYR A 132 -12.84 -13.91 7.45
CA TYR A 132 -11.59 -13.38 6.92
C TYR A 132 -10.56 -13.19 8.04
N LYS A 133 -10.93 -12.48 9.10
CA LYS A 133 -10.07 -12.19 10.26
C LYS A 133 -9.59 -13.47 10.95
N ALA A 134 -10.49 -14.42 11.22
CA ALA A 134 -10.13 -15.70 11.83
C ALA A 134 -9.13 -16.49 10.95
N ARG A 135 -9.26 -16.43 9.63
CA ARG A 135 -8.33 -17.07 8.68
C ARG A 135 -6.96 -16.41 8.67
N GLU A 136 -6.86 -15.09 8.73
CA GLU A 136 -5.57 -14.38 8.82
C GLU A 136 -4.88 -14.58 10.18
N GLU A 137 -5.66 -14.58 11.27
CA GLU A 137 -5.17 -14.95 12.60
C GLU A 137 -4.65 -16.40 12.61
N GLU A 138 -5.37 -17.33 11.96
CA GLU A 138 -4.95 -18.72 11.84
C GLU A 138 -3.68 -18.89 11.00
N ARG A 139 -3.58 -18.17 9.88
CA ARG A 139 -2.38 -18.15 9.05
C ARG A 139 -1.17 -17.66 9.85
N THR A 140 -1.35 -16.57 10.59
CA THR A 140 -0.31 -16.00 11.47
C THR A 140 0.07 -17.00 12.56
N ARG A 141 -0.91 -17.63 13.22
CA ARG A 141 -0.70 -18.64 14.25
C ARG A 141 0.09 -19.84 13.71
N LYS A 142 -0.27 -20.35 12.53
CA LYS A 142 0.44 -21.44 11.86
C LYS A 142 1.86 -21.04 11.48
N PHE A 143 2.05 -19.84 10.96
CA PHE A 143 3.38 -19.32 10.66
C PHE A 143 4.26 -19.28 11.91
N LEU A 144 3.75 -18.73 13.01
CA LEU A 144 4.47 -18.67 14.29
C LEU A 144 4.71 -20.05 14.91
N ALA A 145 3.77 -20.98 14.80
CA ALA A 145 3.91 -22.34 15.32
C ALA A 145 4.92 -23.18 14.55
N ASN A 146 5.04 -22.97 13.23
CA ASN A 146 6.02 -23.65 12.38
C ASN A 146 7.38 -22.97 12.37
N ARG A 147 7.51 -21.82 13.05
CA ARG A 147 8.75 -21.07 13.14
C ARG A 147 9.77 -21.82 13.99
N PRO A 148 11.03 -21.97 13.55
CA PRO A 148 12.05 -22.64 14.36
C PRO A 148 12.20 -21.98 15.73
N VAL A 149 12.16 -22.79 16.80
CA VAL A 149 12.39 -22.30 18.17
C VAL A 149 13.85 -21.91 18.31
N LEU A 150 14.10 -20.69 18.74
CA LEU A 150 15.44 -20.17 18.98
C LEU A 150 15.87 -20.44 20.42
N ASP A 151 17.16 -20.75 20.60
CA ASP A 151 17.78 -20.89 21.91
C ASP A 151 18.19 -19.51 22.43
N SER A 152 17.37 -18.92 23.31
CA SER A 152 17.58 -17.57 23.82
C SER A 152 18.85 -17.43 24.66
N LEU A 153 19.43 -18.53 25.16
CA LEU A 153 20.72 -18.50 25.87
C LEU A 153 21.89 -18.16 24.94
N LYS A 154 21.71 -18.28 23.63
CA LYS A 154 22.70 -17.92 22.60
C LYS A 154 22.55 -16.49 22.10
N PHE A 155 21.60 -15.73 22.64
CA PHE A 155 21.38 -14.36 22.18
C PHE A 155 22.50 -13.44 22.64
N ASP A 156 22.99 -12.62 21.70
CA ASP A 156 23.91 -11.53 21.99
C ASP A 156 23.09 -10.31 22.42
N LEU A 157 22.86 -10.20 23.73
CA LEU A 157 22.06 -9.11 24.31
C LEU A 157 22.64 -7.72 24.01
N ALA A 158 23.97 -7.61 23.89
CA ALA A 158 24.62 -6.34 23.57
C ALA A 158 24.39 -5.94 22.11
N LEU A 159 24.39 -6.91 21.19
CA LEU A 159 24.01 -6.67 19.80
C LEU A 159 22.52 -6.35 19.67
N ILE A 160 21.64 -7.06 20.40
CA ILE A 160 20.20 -6.77 20.42
C ILE A 160 19.94 -5.32 20.82
N GLU A 161 20.58 -4.82 21.89
CA GLU A 161 20.38 -3.44 22.34
C GLU A 161 20.81 -2.41 21.27
N LYS A 162 21.89 -2.69 20.52
CA LYS A 162 22.31 -1.85 19.40
C LYS A 162 21.30 -1.85 18.25
N LEU A 163 20.76 -3.03 17.92
CA LEU A 163 19.76 -3.17 16.85
C LEU A 163 18.43 -2.52 17.24
N LYS A 164 18.03 -2.64 18.51
CA LYS A 164 16.86 -1.96 19.06
C LYS A 164 17.01 -0.44 18.96
N ALA A 165 18.16 0.11 19.34
CA ALA A 165 18.43 1.55 19.20
C ALA A 165 18.37 2.01 17.72
N LEU A 166 18.87 1.18 16.80
CA LEU A 166 18.76 1.42 15.36
C LEU A 166 17.31 1.45 14.87
N ASP A 167 16.50 0.47 15.26
CA ASP A 167 15.06 0.40 14.92
C ASP A 167 14.29 1.60 15.51
N GLU A 168 14.56 1.95 16.77
CA GLU A 168 13.95 3.10 17.42
C GLU A 168 14.27 4.41 16.68
N ASN A 169 15.52 4.59 16.26
CA ASN A 169 15.97 5.74 15.47
C ASN A 169 15.35 5.76 14.07
N ASP A 170 15.27 4.60 13.40
CA ASP A 170 14.65 4.45 12.08
C ASP A 170 13.18 4.88 12.12
N GLN A 171 12.48 4.61 13.22
CA GLN A 171 11.06 4.91 13.36
C GLN A 171 10.75 6.21 14.10
N LYS A 172 11.75 6.94 14.63
CA LYS A 172 11.55 8.00 15.63
C LYS A 172 10.67 9.14 15.14
N TYR A 173 11.04 9.77 14.02
CA TYR A 173 10.29 10.90 13.47
C TYR A 173 9.22 10.44 12.48
N ARG A 174 9.44 9.31 11.79
CA ARG A 174 8.40 8.64 10.97
C ARG A 174 7.10 8.41 11.74
N ARG A 175 7.17 7.91 12.98
CA ARG A 175 6.00 7.73 13.84
C ARG A 175 5.29 9.04 14.18
N GLN A 176 6.03 10.13 14.36
CA GLN A 176 5.43 11.44 14.65
C GLN A 176 4.72 12.02 13.43
N ILE A 177 5.33 11.88 12.25
CA ILE A 177 4.76 12.30 10.97
C ILE A 177 3.50 11.48 10.66
N GLY A 178 3.58 10.15 10.79
CA GLY A 178 2.48 9.25 10.45
C GLY A 178 1.25 9.36 11.38
N ARG A 179 1.44 9.75 12.65
CA ARG A 179 0.34 9.88 13.62
C ARG A 179 -0.40 11.21 13.56
N SER A 180 0.14 12.23 12.90
CA SER A 180 -0.42 13.59 12.95
C SER A 180 -0.93 14.04 11.58
N TYR A 181 -2.20 13.71 11.33
CA TYR A 181 -2.89 14.11 10.10
C TYR A 181 -2.88 15.64 9.92
N TYR A 182 -3.12 16.38 11.01
CA TYR A 182 -3.22 17.85 11.04
C TYR A 182 -1.89 18.57 11.30
N MET A 183 -0.74 17.87 11.27
CA MET A 183 0.56 18.53 11.45
C MET A 183 0.82 19.53 10.31
N PRO A 184 1.20 20.79 10.62
CA PRO A 184 1.57 21.76 9.60
C PRO A 184 2.71 21.25 8.72
N GLN A 185 2.66 21.57 7.42
CA GLN A 185 3.66 21.07 6.45
C GLN A 185 5.09 21.46 6.85
N ALA A 186 5.32 22.70 7.30
CA ALA A 186 6.64 23.14 7.76
C ALA A 186 7.19 22.30 8.93
N THR A 187 6.32 21.82 9.83
CA THR A 187 6.71 20.89 10.90
C THR A 187 7.04 19.51 10.34
N LYS A 188 6.24 18.99 9.40
CA LYS A 188 6.54 17.73 8.71
C LYS A 188 7.89 17.79 8.01
N ASP A 189 8.17 18.87 7.28
CA ASP A 189 9.43 19.08 6.58
C ASP A 189 10.62 19.13 7.54
N SER A 190 10.46 19.80 8.68
CA SER A 190 11.50 19.83 9.72
C SER A 190 11.76 18.44 10.30
N LEU A 191 10.72 17.63 10.53
CA LEU A 191 10.87 16.27 11.04
C LEU A 191 11.49 15.33 9.99
N TRP A 192 11.17 15.52 8.71
CA TRP A 192 11.79 14.76 7.63
C TRP A 192 13.29 15.02 7.54
N LYS A 193 13.73 16.27 7.65
CA LYS A 193 15.17 16.60 7.71
C LYS A 193 15.90 15.91 8.87
N LEU A 194 15.29 15.93 10.06
CA LEU A 194 15.85 15.22 11.23
C LEU A 194 15.87 13.71 11.02
N GLN A 195 14.89 13.16 10.29
CA GLN A 195 14.87 11.74 9.94
C GLN A 195 15.97 11.39 8.94
N GLU A 196 16.21 12.22 7.92
CA GLU A 196 17.29 12.03 6.95
C GLU A 196 18.67 12.01 7.62
N GLU A 197 18.90 12.89 8.60
CA GLU A 197 20.11 12.88 9.42
C GLU A 197 20.25 11.58 10.22
N LEU A 198 19.16 11.12 10.86
CA LEU A 198 19.15 9.85 11.59
C LEU A 198 19.36 8.64 10.67
N ASP A 199 18.80 8.65 9.47
CA ASP A 199 18.97 7.56 8.49
C ASP A 199 20.43 7.43 8.08
N ALA A 200 21.14 8.55 7.89
CA ALA A 200 22.58 8.55 7.62
C ALA A 200 23.39 7.99 8.80
N ILE A 201 23.04 8.37 10.04
CA ILE A 201 23.67 7.83 11.26
C ILE A 201 23.41 6.32 11.37
N ASN A 202 22.18 5.88 11.10
CA ASN A 202 21.80 4.48 11.13
C ASN A 202 22.59 3.65 10.11
N LEU A 203 22.81 4.16 8.89
CA LEU A 203 23.65 3.49 7.90
C LEU A 203 25.09 3.29 8.38
N LEU A 204 25.70 4.31 9.00
CA LEU A 204 27.06 4.21 9.55
C LEU A 204 27.13 3.19 10.70
N ALA A 205 26.14 3.21 11.60
CA ALA A 205 26.06 2.27 12.71
C ALA A 205 25.80 0.83 12.22
N MET A 206 24.93 0.65 11.23
CA MET A 206 24.69 -0.64 10.55
C MET A 206 25.98 -1.18 9.92
N ASP A 207 26.72 -0.34 9.19
CA ASP A 207 27.99 -0.73 8.56
C ASP A 207 29.05 -1.15 9.59
N SER A 208 29.12 -0.41 10.71
CA SER A 208 29.99 -0.71 11.84
C SER A 208 29.63 -2.04 12.51
N ILE A 209 28.35 -2.30 12.78
CA ILE A 209 27.86 -3.57 13.32
C ILE A 209 28.22 -4.72 12.37
N PHE A 210 27.90 -4.58 11.08
CA PHE A 210 28.20 -5.63 10.10
C PHE A 210 29.70 -5.96 10.06
N THR A 211 30.55 -4.93 10.06
CA THR A 211 32.01 -5.10 10.03
C THR A 211 32.53 -5.77 11.31
N ALA A 212 31.93 -5.47 12.46
CA ALA A 212 32.37 -6.01 13.75
C ALA A 212 31.90 -7.45 14.02
N VAL A 213 30.64 -7.77 13.69
CA VAL A 213 30.00 -9.04 14.11
C VAL A 213 29.27 -9.80 13.00
N GLY A 214 29.30 -9.28 11.78
CA GLY A 214 28.57 -9.81 10.62
C GLY A 214 27.09 -9.43 10.60
N TYR A 215 26.33 -10.06 9.70
CA TYR A 215 24.90 -9.84 9.58
C TYR A 215 24.13 -10.39 10.81
N PRO A 216 23.15 -9.64 11.36
CA PRO A 216 22.37 -10.08 12.51
C PRO A 216 21.38 -11.20 12.14
N VAL A 217 21.77 -12.45 12.38
CA VAL A 217 20.92 -13.62 12.10
C VAL A 217 19.97 -13.93 13.28
N PRO A 218 18.78 -14.52 13.02
CA PRO A 218 17.80 -14.80 14.08
C PRO A 218 18.34 -15.57 15.28
N SER A 219 19.24 -16.53 15.07
CA SER A 219 19.84 -17.34 16.14
C SER A 219 20.73 -16.53 17.11
N LYS A 220 21.15 -15.31 16.75
CA LYS A 220 21.94 -14.41 17.59
C LYS A 220 21.12 -13.29 18.22
N VAL A 221 20.10 -12.79 17.54
CA VAL A 221 19.41 -11.56 17.96
C VAL A 221 17.91 -11.71 18.12
N GLY A 222 17.41 -12.94 17.97
CA GLY A 222 15.98 -13.18 17.87
C GLY A 222 15.42 -12.72 16.53
N TYR A 223 14.18 -13.09 16.30
CA TYR A 223 13.47 -12.78 15.08
C TYR A 223 13.03 -11.33 14.94
N GLU A 224 12.86 -10.63 16.06
CA GLU A 224 12.42 -9.24 16.11
C GLU A 224 13.47 -8.32 15.49
N TYR A 225 14.74 -8.54 15.82
CA TYR A 225 15.84 -7.65 15.43
C TYR A 225 16.64 -8.15 14.22
N SER A 226 16.39 -9.36 13.71
CA SER A 226 17.15 -9.91 12.58
C SER A 226 16.93 -9.17 11.26
N SER A 227 15.77 -8.52 11.09
CA SER A 227 15.44 -7.76 9.86
C SER A 227 15.67 -6.24 10.01
N THR A 228 16.27 -5.79 11.12
CA THR A 228 16.55 -4.35 11.36
C THR A 228 17.31 -3.71 10.20
N PHE A 229 18.30 -4.41 9.64
CA PHE A 229 19.08 -3.91 8.50
C PHE A 229 18.22 -3.74 7.25
N VAL A 230 17.30 -4.67 6.99
CA VAL A 230 16.37 -4.60 5.86
C VAL A 230 15.44 -3.41 6.00
N TYR A 231 14.89 -3.14 7.19
CA TYR A 231 14.00 -2.00 7.39
C TYR A 231 14.70 -0.66 7.20
N ILE A 232 15.90 -0.49 7.74
CA ILE A 232 16.73 0.72 7.52
C ILE A 232 17.00 0.91 6.02
N LEU A 233 17.38 -0.16 5.32
CA LEU A 233 17.62 -0.10 3.88
C LEU A 233 16.33 0.20 3.11
N HIS A 234 15.20 -0.39 3.47
CA HIS A 234 13.91 -0.12 2.83
C HIS A 234 13.57 1.38 2.86
N HIS A 235 13.91 2.07 3.95
CA HIS A 235 13.68 3.50 4.11
C HIS A 235 14.73 4.42 3.45
N GLN A 236 15.90 3.93 3.04
CA GLN A 236 16.95 4.74 2.42
C GLN A 236 16.52 5.33 1.07
N THR A 237 16.43 6.65 0.93
CA THR A 237 15.91 7.34 -0.28
C THR A 237 16.93 7.51 -1.40
N ASP A 238 18.21 7.24 -1.17
CA ASP A 238 19.25 7.17 -2.20
C ASP A 238 19.35 5.74 -2.76
N GLY A 239 18.98 5.57 -4.03
CA GLY A 239 18.99 4.28 -4.70
C GLY A 239 20.38 3.67 -4.87
N ALA A 240 21.44 4.48 -5.04
CA ALA A 240 22.80 4.00 -5.18
C ALA A 240 23.37 3.53 -3.83
N ILE A 241 23.09 4.27 -2.76
CA ILE A 241 23.46 3.85 -1.40
C ILE A 241 22.72 2.57 -1.02
N ARG A 242 21.41 2.48 -1.26
CA ARG A 242 20.66 1.25 -0.98
C ARG A 242 21.24 0.06 -1.75
N GLU A 243 21.44 0.20 -3.06
CA GLU A 243 22.01 -0.87 -3.89
C GLU A 243 23.38 -1.34 -3.37
N LYS A 244 24.26 -0.41 -2.98
CA LYS A 244 25.57 -0.74 -2.39
C LYS A 244 25.41 -1.65 -1.17
N PHE A 245 24.52 -1.30 -0.24
CA PHE A 245 24.34 -2.09 0.98
C PHE A 245 23.54 -3.38 0.75
N THR A 246 22.51 -3.36 -0.10
CA THR A 246 21.79 -4.57 -0.50
C THR A 246 22.75 -5.59 -1.10
N ASN A 247 23.65 -5.17 -2.00
CA ASN A 247 24.67 -6.05 -2.56
C ASN A 247 25.66 -6.55 -1.50
N LYS A 248 26.04 -5.68 -0.54
CA LYS A 248 26.90 -6.07 0.59
C LYS A 248 26.28 -7.17 1.46
N PHE A 249 24.97 -7.17 1.64
CA PHE A 249 24.26 -8.12 2.51
C PHE A 249 23.59 -9.27 1.76
N ARG A 250 23.65 -9.29 0.43
CA ARG A 250 22.89 -10.18 -0.47
C ARG A 250 22.89 -11.66 -0.03
N SER A 251 24.03 -12.20 0.40
CA SER A 251 24.15 -13.60 0.83
C SER A 251 23.45 -13.92 2.16
N HIS A 252 22.92 -12.92 2.86
CA HIS A 252 22.26 -13.04 4.16
C HIS A 252 20.75 -12.72 4.11
N LEU A 253 20.27 -12.17 3.00
CA LEU A 253 18.89 -11.79 2.82
C LEU A 253 18.05 -13.00 2.37
N SER A 254 16.80 -13.08 2.82
CA SER A 254 15.84 -13.99 2.21
C SER A 254 15.51 -13.54 0.78
N LEU A 255 14.88 -14.42 -0.01
CA LEU A 255 14.41 -14.06 -1.35
C LEU A 255 13.44 -12.87 -1.28
N GLU A 256 12.49 -12.92 -0.34
CA GLU A 256 11.48 -11.88 -0.14
C GLU A 256 12.10 -10.55 0.30
N GLU A 257 13.11 -10.59 1.17
CA GLU A 257 13.85 -9.39 1.58
C GLU A 257 14.64 -8.78 0.41
N MET A 258 15.24 -9.62 -0.44
CA MET A 258 15.91 -9.14 -1.66
C MET A 258 14.93 -8.51 -2.64
N GLU A 259 13.81 -9.17 -2.95
CA GLU A 259 12.79 -8.67 -3.86
C GLU A 259 12.24 -7.32 -3.38
N LEU A 260 11.91 -7.20 -2.09
CA LEU A 260 11.47 -5.94 -1.48
C LEU A 260 12.46 -4.80 -1.70
N LEU A 261 13.76 -5.05 -1.49
CA LEU A 261 14.80 -4.03 -1.63
C LEU A 261 15.10 -3.71 -3.10
N GLU A 262 15.05 -4.70 -3.99
CA GLU A 262 15.30 -4.53 -5.43
C GLU A 262 14.17 -3.75 -6.10
N GLU A 263 12.91 -4.10 -5.83
CA GLU A 263 11.74 -3.37 -6.34
C GLU A 263 11.78 -1.90 -5.89
N ARG A 264 12.07 -1.67 -4.61
CA ARG A 264 12.16 -0.32 -4.07
C ARG A 264 13.35 0.45 -4.65
N THR A 265 14.48 -0.21 -4.91
CA THR A 265 15.64 0.40 -5.59
C THR A 265 15.32 0.78 -7.03
N ALA A 266 14.67 -0.11 -7.78
CA ALA A 266 14.23 0.16 -9.14
C ALA A 266 13.26 1.35 -9.19
N SER A 267 12.31 1.41 -8.25
CA SER A 267 11.39 2.54 -8.09
C SER A 267 12.12 3.86 -7.87
N LEU A 268 13.16 3.90 -7.01
CA LEU A 268 13.94 5.11 -6.79
C LEU A 268 14.77 5.53 -8.00
N LYS A 269 15.34 4.58 -8.74
CA LYS A 269 16.13 4.87 -9.95
C LYS A 269 15.27 5.36 -11.12
N ALA A 270 14.01 4.95 -11.17
CA ALA A 270 13.04 5.45 -12.13
C ALA A 270 12.55 6.88 -11.81
N THR A 271 12.87 7.40 -10.62
CA THR A 271 12.59 8.77 -10.19
C THR A 271 13.68 9.72 -10.67
N PRO A 272 13.38 10.72 -11.53
CA PRO A 272 14.27 11.86 -11.70
C PRO A 272 14.39 12.59 -10.36
N GLN A 273 15.61 12.71 -9.83
CA GLN A 273 15.93 13.54 -8.66
C GLN A 273 15.92 15.03 -9.02
#